data_AF-A0A2E8K3J7-F1
#
_entry.id   AF-A0A2E8K3J7-F1
#
_cell.length_a   1.000
_cell.length_b   1.000
_cell.length_c   1.000
_cell.angle_alpha   90.00
_cell.angle_beta   90.00
_cell.angle_gamma   90.00
#
_symmetry.space_group_name_H-M   'P 1'
#
loop_
_entity.id
_entity.type
_entity.pdbx_description
1 polymer ?
#
loop_
_entity_poly.entity_id
_entity_poly.type
_entity_poly.pdbx_seq_one_letter_code
_entity_poly.pdbx_strand_id
1 'polypeptide(L)'
;MIPVRLTSLLIPLIISLHGCGEGSGNSQAEREPEGPRSRGPQVDLDAMRNDPLVAAFESESADYRDIMGELRILDAKMVESGLSEAERTRWTELSRQAATERKRLNAMIYAADVDSEHRAAMWWLMQPESTNPESD
;
A
#
# COMPACT_ATOMS: atom_id res chain seq x y z
N MET A 1 2.08 33.75 -43.96
CA MET A 1 2.61 33.12 -42.72
C MET A 1 2.31 31.62 -42.82
N ILE A 2 3.34 30.80 -42.90
CA ILE A 2 3.36 29.31 -42.88
C ILE A 2 4.52 28.94 -41.92
N PRO A 3 4.59 27.79 -41.21
CA PRO A 3 3.70 26.61 -41.03
C PRO A 3 3.35 26.42 -39.52
N VAL A 4 2.64 25.41 -38.99
CA VAL A 4 3.02 23.99 -38.84
C VAL A 4 1.76 23.24 -38.40
N ARG A 5 1.33 22.25 -39.20
CA ARG A 5 0.45 21.18 -38.72
C ARG A 5 1.31 19.95 -38.57
N LEU A 6 1.55 19.54 -37.33
CA LEU A 6 2.24 18.29 -37.02
C LEU A 6 1.29 17.13 -37.30
N THR A 7 1.62 16.38 -38.34
CA THR A 7 1.06 15.10 -38.71
C THR A 7 1.52 14.05 -37.70
N SER A 8 0.63 13.57 -36.83
CA SER A 8 0.90 12.38 -36.02
C SER A 8 0.78 11.13 -36.89
N LEU A 9 1.92 10.61 -37.35
CA LEU A 9 2.05 9.28 -37.90
C LEU A 9 2.02 8.25 -36.76
N LEU A 10 1.00 7.39 -36.79
CA LEU A 10 0.92 6.14 -36.02
C LEU A 10 1.92 5.12 -36.62
N ILE A 11 2.87 4.68 -35.80
CA ILE A 11 3.77 3.55 -36.12
C ILE A 11 3.38 2.38 -35.21
N PRO A 12 2.81 1.28 -35.73
CA PRO A 12 2.74 0.03 -34.99
C PRO A 12 4.04 -0.77 -35.22
N LEU A 13 4.85 -0.89 -34.16
CA LEU A 13 6.03 -1.76 -34.15
C LEU A 13 5.58 -3.19 -33.80
N ILE A 14 5.53 -4.06 -34.81
CA ILE A 14 5.33 -5.51 -34.64
C ILE A 14 6.71 -6.13 -34.45
N ILE A 15 7.02 -6.59 -33.23
CA ILE A 15 8.19 -7.43 -32.96
C ILE A 15 7.72 -8.89 -32.91
N SER A 16 8.01 -9.61 -33.99
CA SER A 16 8.01 -11.07 -34.00
C SER A 16 9.25 -11.58 -33.28
N LEU A 17 9.08 -12.42 -32.27
CA LEU A 17 10.07 -13.38 -31.76
C LEU A 17 9.32 -14.31 -30.80
N HIS A 18 9.33 -15.61 -31.09
CA HIS A 18 9.58 -16.70 -30.13
C HIS A 18 9.51 -18.02 -30.90
N GLY A 19 10.69 -18.45 -31.33
CA GLY A 19 10.94 -19.83 -31.71
C GLY A 19 10.93 -20.75 -30.49
N CYS A 20 10.54 -22.00 -30.73
CA CYS A 20 10.71 -23.13 -29.83
C CYS A 20 12.19 -23.32 -29.45
N GLY A 21 12.44 -23.68 -28.19
CA GLY A 21 13.79 -23.96 -27.71
C GLY A 21 13.77 -24.50 -26.29
N GLU A 22 13.51 -25.79 -26.20
CA GLU A 22 13.64 -26.69 -25.05
C GLU A 22 15.01 -26.55 -24.35
N GLY A 23 15.03 -26.46 -23.01
CA GLY A 23 16.29 -26.59 -22.28
C GLY A 23 16.31 -26.02 -20.86
N SER A 24 16.34 -26.94 -19.89
CA SER A 24 17.14 -26.86 -18.67
C SER A 24 16.59 -26.06 -17.47
N GLY A 25 16.38 -26.82 -16.39
CA GLY A 25 16.54 -26.33 -15.02
C GLY A 25 15.23 -26.02 -14.30
N ASN A 26 14.86 -26.90 -13.37
CA ASN A 26 14.04 -26.53 -12.22
C ASN A 26 14.78 -25.41 -11.45
N SER A 27 14.55 -24.17 -11.84
CA SER A 27 14.71 -23.03 -10.95
C SER A 27 13.29 -22.58 -10.63
N GLN A 28 12.94 -22.76 -9.36
CA GLN A 28 11.80 -22.15 -8.69
C GLN A 28 11.31 -20.92 -9.46
N ALA A 29 10.17 -21.06 -10.14
CA ALA A 29 9.50 -19.93 -10.72
C ALA A 29 9.25 -18.96 -9.55
N GLU A 30 10.03 -17.88 -9.54
CA GLU A 30 9.68 -16.62 -8.93
C GLU A 30 8.22 -16.40 -9.36
N ARG A 31 7.26 -16.67 -8.45
CA ARG A 31 5.84 -16.54 -8.76
C ARG A 31 5.68 -15.11 -9.23
N GLU A 32 5.42 -14.94 -10.53
CA GLU A 32 5.00 -13.65 -11.07
C GLU A 32 3.85 -13.16 -10.19
N PRO A 33 3.89 -11.92 -9.67
CA PRO A 33 2.79 -11.43 -8.86
C PRO A 33 1.54 -11.42 -9.73
N GLU A 34 0.56 -12.24 -9.36
CA GLU A 34 -0.71 -12.35 -10.08
C GLU A 34 -1.41 -10.99 -10.11
N GLY A 35 -1.29 -10.32 -11.26
CA GLY A 35 -2.17 -9.26 -11.73
C GLY A 35 -2.15 -7.92 -10.98
N PRO A 36 -2.99 -6.97 -11.41
CA PRO A 36 -2.98 -5.57 -10.95
C PRO A 36 -3.46 -5.36 -9.50
N ARG A 37 -3.58 -6.43 -8.70
CA ARG A 37 -4.26 -6.51 -7.40
C ARG A 37 -3.35 -7.03 -6.28
N SER A 38 -2.04 -6.84 -6.39
CA SER A 38 -1.10 -7.21 -5.32
C SER A 38 -1.45 -6.46 -4.02
N ARG A 39 -2.19 -7.14 -3.13
CA ARG A 39 -2.33 -6.81 -1.72
C ARG A 39 -0.94 -6.89 -1.10
N GLY A 40 -0.17 -5.79 -1.10
CA GLY A 40 1.15 -5.67 -0.47
C GLY A 40 2.17 -6.80 -0.77
N PRO A 41 3.34 -6.80 -0.11
CA PRO A 41 4.18 -7.98 0.00
C PRO A 41 3.52 -9.01 0.93
N GLN A 42 3.51 -10.30 0.58
CA GLN A 42 2.91 -11.33 1.42
C GLN A 42 3.85 -11.73 2.55
N VAL A 43 3.35 -11.76 3.79
CA VAL A 43 4.08 -12.16 5.00
C VAL A 43 3.12 -12.84 5.97
N ASP A 44 3.60 -13.81 6.72
CA ASP A 44 2.87 -14.40 7.85
C ASP A 44 2.87 -13.41 9.01
N LEU A 45 1.81 -12.60 9.11
CA LEU A 45 1.73 -11.53 10.09
C LEU A 45 1.62 -12.07 11.52
N ASP A 46 0.98 -13.23 11.73
CA ASP A 46 0.82 -13.80 13.06
C ASP A 46 2.13 -14.37 13.59
N ALA A 47 2.95 -14.99 12.73
CA ALA A 47 4.30 -15.37 13.09
C ALA A 47 5.15 -14.12 13.43
N MET A 48 5.04 -13.06 12.64
CA MET A 48 5.84 -11.83 12.78
C MET A 48 5.42 -10.95 13.96
N ARG A 49 4.19 -11.03 14.44
CA ARG A 49 3.71 -10.18 15.56
C ARG A 49 4.50 -10.36 16.86
N ASN A 50 5.13 -11.51 17.05
CA ASN A 50 5.97 -11.78 18.22
C ASN A 50 7.42 -11.27 18.05
N ASP A 51 7.80 -10.83 16.85
CA ASP A 51 9.10 -10.19 16.63
C ASP A 51 9.16 -8.85 17.40
N PRO A 52 10.22 -8.57 18.17
CA PRO A 52 10.31 -7.35 18.97
C PRO A 52 10.21 -6.06 18.18
N LEU A 53 10.76 -6.03 16.96
CA LEU A 53 10.76 -4.85 16.11
C LEU A 53 9.35 -4.60 15.53
N VAL A 54 8.65 -5.66 15.11
CA VAL A 54 7.26 -5.58 14.64
C VAL A 54 6.31 -5.22 15.79
N ALA A 55 6.45 -5.84 16.96
CA ALA A 55 5.63 -5.54 18.13
C ALA A 55 5.80 -4.09 18.60
N ALA A 56 7.03 -3.57 18.59
CA ALA A 56 7.28 -2.16 18.89
C ALA A 56 6.59 -1.24 17.88
N PHE A 57 6.67 -1.56 16.59
CA PHE A 57 5.96 -0.80 15.56
C PHE A 57 4.44 -0.86 15.69
N GLU A 58 3.88 -2.02 16.07
CA GLU A 58 2.44 -2.16 16.32
C GLU A 58 1.95 -1.22 17.44
N SER A 59 2.75 -1.10 18.51
CA SER A 59 2.49 -0.14 19.58
C SER A 59 2.58 1.29 19.09
N GLU A 60 3.63 1.63 18.33
CA GLU A 60 3.84 2.97 17.78
C GLU A 60 2.76 3.41 16.79
N SER A 61 2.11 2.45 16.11
CA SER A 61 1.05 2.72 15.12
C SER A 61 -0.36 2.71 15.69
N ALA A 62 -0.54 2.51 17.00
CA ALA A 62 -1.86 2.46 17.64
C ALA A 62 -2.65 3.76 17.43
N ASP A 63 -2.06 4.92 17.75
CA ASP A 63 -2.70 6.23 17.59
C ASP A 63 -3.10 6.50 16.13
N TYR A 64 -2.25 6.09 15.17
CA TYR A 64 -2.58 6.20 13.74
C TYR A 64 -3.81 5.36 13.37
N ARG A 65 -3.90 4.13 13.88
CA ARG A 65 -5.05 3.25 13.62
C ARG A 65 -6.34 3.85 14.20
N ASP A 66 -6.27 4.44 15.39
CA ASP A 66 -7.41 5.13 16.01
C ASP A 66 -7.87 6.33 15.18
N ILE A 67 -6.94 7.19 14.75
CA ILE A 67 -7.24 8.32 13.85
C ILE A 67 -7.91 7.83 12.56
N MET A 68 -7.36 6.79 11.95
CA MET A 68 -7.91 6.21 10.71
C MET A 68 -9.30 5.58 10.95
N GLY A 69 -9.55 5.01 12.13
CA GLY A 69 -10.86 4.52 12.55
C GLY A 69 -11.90 5.65 12.58
N GLU A 70 -11.58 6.76 13.24
CA GLU A 70 -12.48 7.92 13.32
C GLU A 70 -12.69 8.58 11.95
N LEU A 71 -11.65 8.71 11.14
CA LEU A 71 -11.75 9.22 9.77
C LEU A 71 -12.71 8.38 8.91
N ARG A 72 -12.67 7.04 8.99
CA ARG A 72 -13.60 6.17 8.24
C ARG A 72 -15.05 6.39 8.65
N ILE A 73 -15.32 6.63 9.93
CA ILE A 73 -16.68 6.93 10.42
C ILE A 73 -17.15 8.26 9.82
N LEU A 74 -16.31 9.29 9.85
CA LEU A 74 -16.62 10.61 9.29
C LEU A 74 -16.76 10.55 7.76
N ASP A 75 -15.93 9.78 7.06
CA ASP A 75 -16.03 9.58 5.62
C ASP A 75 -17.36 8.88 5.24
N ALA A 76 -17.73 7.82 5.97
CA ALA A 76 -19.01 7.15 5.78
C ALA A 76 -20.18 8.13 5.98
N LYS A 77 -20.14 8.91 7.06
CA LYS A 77 -21.16 9.93 7.34
C LYS A 77 -21.20 11.04 6.29
N MET A 78 -20.03 11.45 5.78
CA MET A 78 -19.93 12.46 4.71
C MET A 78 -20.67 12.00 3.45
N VAL A 79 -20.55 10.72 3.10
CA VAL A 79 -21.25 10.12 1.96
C VAL A 79 -22.74 9.94 2.21
N GLU A 80 -23.14 9.51 3.41
CA GLU A 80 -24.53 9.18 3.72
C GLU A 80 -25.41 10.42 3.94
N SER A 81 -24.94 11.36 4.77
CA SER A 81 -25.76 12.50 5.23
C SER A 81 -25.08 13.86 5.12
N GLY A 82 -23.79 13.87 4.77
CA GLY A 82 -22.93 15.04 4.92
C GLY A 82 -22.47 15.26 6.37
N LEU A 83 -21.45 16.10 6.53
CA LEU A 83 -20.90 16.49 7.83
C LEU A 83 -21.41 17.87 8.27
N SER A 84 -21.70 18.01 9.55
CA SER A 84 -21.85 19.32 10.20
C SER A 84 -20.53 20.10 10.18
N GLU A 85 -20.57 21.38 10.53
CA GLU A 85 -19.36 22.22 10.58
C GLU A 85 -18.33 21.70 11.59
N ALA A 86 -18.76 21.34 12.80
CA ALA A 86 -17.89 20.79 13.83
C ALA A 86 -17.23 19.47 13.39
N GLU A 87 -17.99 18.60 12.72
CA GLU A 87 -17.48 17.33 12.19
C GLU A 87 -16.49 17.55 11.04
N ARG A 88 -16.74 18.55 10.19
CA ARG A 88 -15.80 18.92 9.13
C ARG A 88 -14.48 19.44 9.70
N THR A 89 -14.54 20.29 10.73
CA THR A 89 -13.34 20.74 11.46
C THR A 89 -12.59 19.57 12.08
N ARG A 90 -13.31 18.64 12.72
CA ARG A 90 -12.72 17.42 13.29
C ARG A 90 -12.06 16.56 12.22
N TRP A 91 -12.73 16.32 11.11
CA TRP A 91 -12.20 15.55 9.97
C TRP A 91 -10.93 16.19 9.40
N THR A 92 -10.90 17.51 9.22
CA THR A 92 -9.72 18.23 8.73
C THR A 92 -8.54 18.09 9.69
N GLU A 93 -8.78 18.21 11.00
CA GLU A 93 -7.73 18.07 12.00
C GLU A 93 -7.18 16.64 12.07
N LEU A 94 -8.06 15.64 12.08
CA LEU A 94 -7.66 14.23 12.04
C LEU A 94 -6.89 13.89 10.77
N SER A 95 -7.31 14.41 9.61
CA SER A 95 -6.61 14.19 8.33
C SER A 95 -5.18 14.75 8.38
N ARG A 96 -5.00 15.93 9.00
CA ARG A 96 -3.68 16.55 9.19
C ARG A 96 -2.81 15.73 10.15
N GLN A 97 -3.38 15.24 11.25
CA GLN A 97 -2.70 14.35 12.19
C GLN A 97 -2.30 13.04 11.50
N ALA A 98 -3.21 12.39 10.79
CA ALA A 98 -2.96 11.16 10.03
C ALA A 98 -1.82 11.33 9.01
N ALA A 99 -1.78 12.45 8.27
CA ALA A 99 -0.71 12.71 7.32
C ALA A 99 0.66 12.86 8.00
N THR A 100 0.70 13.55 9.14
CA THR A 100 1.92 13.71 9.95
C THR A 100 2.40 12.37 10.48
N GLU A 101 1.47 11.58 10.99
CA GLU A 101 1.76 10.30 11.63
C GLU A 101 2.15 9.23 10.61
N ARG A 102 1.47 9.19 9.46
CA ARG A 102 1.84 8.33 8.33
C ARG A 102 3.28 8.60 7.87
N LYS A 103 3.71 9.86 7.86
CA LYS A 103 5.10 10.21 7.52
C LYS A 103 6.09 9.68 8.55
N ARG A 104 5.78 9.80 9.85
CA ARG A 104 6.59 9.28 10.95
C ARG A 104 6.72 7.76 10.87
N LEU A 105 5.60 7.05 10.74
CA LEU A 105 5.57 5.58 10.62
C LEU A 105 6.27 5.09 9.35
N ASN A 106 6.13 5.80 8.23
CA ASN A 106 6.90 5.48 7.02
C ASN A 106 8.41 5.62 7.25
N ALA A 107 8.87 6.62 8.00
CA ALA A 107 10.30 6.74 8.31
C ALA A 107 10.82 5.51 9.08
N MET A 108 10.00 4.92 9.96
CA MET A 108 10.34 3.67 10.66
C MET A 108 10.35 2.47 9.71
N ILE A 109 9.30 2.29 8.89
CA ILE A 109 9.18 1.19 7.91
C ILE A 109 10.38 1.18 6.94
N TYR A 110 10.83 2.37 6.52
CA TYR A 110 11.89 2.52 5.53
C TYR A 110 13.28 2.80 6.12
N ALA A 111 13.47 2.60 7.42
CA ALA A 111 14.78 2.71 8.05
C ALA A 111 15.77 1.68 7.46
N ALA A 112 17.06 1.99 7.53
CA ALA A 112 18.12 1.24 6.83
C ALA A 112 18.37 -0.16 7.42
N ASP A 113 18.03 -0.35 8.69
CA ASP A 113 18.15 -1.57 9.46
C ASP A 113 16.90 -2.47 9.39
N VAL A 114 15.85 -2.04 8.69
CA VAL A 114 14.61 -2.80 8.52
C VAL A 114 14.69 -3.61 7.22
N ASP A 115 14.72 -4.94 7.33
CA ASP A 115 14.70 -5.84 6.18
C ASP A 115 13.32 -5.87 5.46
N SER A 116 13.23 -6.65 4.39
CA SER A 116 12.01 -6.74 3.58
C SER A 116 10.82 -7.38 4.29
N GLU A 117 11.04 -8.36 5.17
CA GLU A 117 9.96 -9.08 5.85
C GLU A 117 9.36 -8.22 6.97
N HIS A 118 10.19 -7.59 7.79
CA HIS A 118 9.75 -6.64 8.81
C HIS A 118 9.01 -5.47 8.18
N ARG A 119 9.53 -4.94 7.07
CA ARG A 119 8.89 -3.86 6.31
C ARG A 119 7.50 -4.24 5.80
N ALA A 120 7.35 -5.45 5.29
CA ALA A 120 6.07 -5.99 4.84
C ALA A 120 5.09 -6.12 6.00
N ALA A 121 5.53 -6.69 7.13
CA ALA A 121 4.71 -6.87 8.33
C ALA A 121 4.22 -5.53 8.88
N MET A 122 5.13 -4.56 9.05
CA MET A 122 4.79 -3.21 9.50
C MET A 122 3.84 -2.49 8.55
N TRP A 123 4.03 -2.64 7.23
CA TRP A 123 3.12 -2.06 6.25
C TRP A 123 1.70 -2.63 6.38
N TRP A 124 1.58 -3.93 6.65
CA TRP A 124 0.30 -4.61 6.87
C TRP A 124 -0.39 -4.18 8.15
N LEU A 125 0.34 -3.97 9.25
CA LEU A 125 -0.22 -3.44 10.49
C LEU A 125 -0.89 -2.07 10.34
N MET A 126 -0.50 -1.30 9.32
CA MET A 126 -1.11 0.00 9.03
C MET A 126 -2.39 -0.09 8.19
N GLN A 127 -2.69 -1.25 7.61
CA GLN A 127 -3.88 -1.43 6.80
C GLN A 127 -5.11 -1.67 7.70
N PRO A 128 -6.33 -1.32 7.25
CA PRO A 128 -7.54 -1.73 7.96
C PRO A 128 -7.61 -3.26 8.07
N GLU A 129 -8.15 -3.77 9.18
CA GLU A 129 -8.29 -5.22 9.42
C GLU A 129 -8.99 -5.96 8.27
N SER A 130 -9.93 -5.30 7.58
CA SER A 130 -10.63 -5.84 6.40
C SER A 130 -9.71 -6.14 5.20
N THR A 131 -8.45 -5.73 5.25
CA THR A 131 -7.47 -5.92 4.17
C THR A 131 -6.32 -6.82 4.57
N ASN A 132 -6.20 -7.19 5.85
CA ASN A 132 -5.18 -8.13 6.28
C ASN A 132 -5.39 -9.48 5.56
N PRO A 133 -4.32 -10.17 5.15
CA PRO A 133 -4.45 -11.55 4.73
C PRO A 133 -5.10 -12.33 5.87
N GLU A 134 -6.19 -13.04 5.59
CA GLU A 134 -6.91 -13.81 6.60
C GLU A 134 -5.94 -14.81 7.24
N SER A 135 -5.83 -14.74 8.55
CA SER A 135 -5.19 -15.77 9.36
C SER A 135 -6.11 -17.00 9.37
N ASP A 136 -5.84 -17.96 8.50
CA ASP A 136 -6.46 -19.30 8.53
C ASP A 136 -5.85 -20.18 9.62
#